data_AF-A0A9E3DHD7-F1
#
_entry.id   AF-A0A9E3DHD7-F1
#
_cell.length_a   1.000
_cell.length_b   1.000
_cell.length_c   1.000
_cell.angle_alpha   90.00
_cell.angle_beta   90.00
_cell.angle_gamma   90.00
#
_symmetry.space_group_name_H-M   'P 1'
#
loop_
_entity.id
_entity.type
_entity.pdbx_description
1 polymer ?
#
loop_
_entity_poly.entity_id
_entity_poly.type
_entity_poly.pdbx_seq_one_letter_code
_entity_poly.pdbx_strand_id
1 'polypeptide(L)'
;MSRKQHSDLEVEIKLKLRGSVAAAKRQVLALGFEIAAPRVFEANTLFDTPEERLRNARELLRVRRVQKDGVLTFKGVPLNEKHKTREELEVKTSAPALL
;
A
#
# COMPACT_ATOMS: atom_id res chain seq x y z
N MET A 1 9.85 0.39 -27.48
CA MET A 1 9.77 -0.38 -26.22
C MET A 1 8.48 0.02 -25.51
N SER A 2 7.44 -0.82 -25.57
CA SER A 2 6.14 -0.50 -24.98
C SER A 2 6.19 -0.75 -23.48
N ARG A 3 6.10 0.33 -22.69
CA ARG A 3 6.06 0.28 -21.23
C ARG A 3 4.68 -0.24 -20.85
N LYS A 4 4.57 -1.52 -20.48
CA LYS A 4 3.35 -2.09 -19.90
C LYS A 4 2.97 -1.25 -18.68
N GLN A 5 1.95 -0.41 -18.81
CA GLN A 5 1.23 0.11 -17.65
C GLN A 5 0.31 -1.01 -17.17
N HIS A 6 0.62 -1.59 -16.01
CA HIS A 6 -0.31 -2.47 -15.32
C HIS A 6 -1.23 -1.56 -14.49
N SER A 7 -2.49 -1.44 -14.91
CA SER A 7 -3.56 -1.03 -14.02
C SER A 7 -4.10 -2.31 -13.36
N ASP A 8 -3.44 -2.74 -12.29
CA ASP A 8 -3.90 -3.92 -11.56
C ASP A 8 -4.99 -3.49 -10.57
N LEU A 9 -6.15 -4.16 -10.64
CA LEU A 9 -7.24 -3.93 -9.69
C LEU A 9 -6.91 -4.67 -8.38
N GLU A 10 -6.44 -3.95 -7.37
CA GLU A 10 -6.21 -4.53 -6.05
C GLU A 10 -7.54 -4.68 -5.26
N VAL A 11 -7.76 -5.86 -4.66
CA VAL A 11 -8.88 -6.12 -3.74
C VAL A 11 -8.32 -6.55 -2.38
N GLU A 12 -8.43 -5.67 -1.39
CA GLU A 12 -7.89 -5.86 -0.05
C GLU A 12 -8.97 -5.68 1.04
N ILE A 13 -8.87 -6.42 2.14
CA ILE A 13 -9.56 -6.15 3.41
C ILE A 13 -8.54 -5.88 4.53
N LYS A 14 -8.84 -4.90 5.40
CA LYS A 14 -8.05 -4.62 6.60
C LYS A 14 -8.84 -5.02 7.84
N LEU A 15 -8.35 -6.04 8.54
CA LEU A 15 -8.97 -6.56 9.75
C LEU A 15 -8.38 -5.87 10.98
N LYS A 16 -9.23 -5.26 11.79
CA LYS A 16 -8.81 -4.70 13.08
C LYS A 16 -8.47 -5.86 14.03
N LEU A 17 -7.25 -5.88 14.56
CA LEU A 17 -6.84 -6.87 15.55
C LEU A 17 -7.60 -6.65 16.86
N ARG A 18 -8.25 -7.71 17.36
CA ARG A 18 -8.84 -7.78 18.69
C ARG A 18 -7.90 -8.63 19.56
N GLY A 19 -7.04 -7.98 20.35
CA GLY A 19 -6.03 -8.64 21.18
C GLY A 19 -4.60 -8.40 20.71
N SER A 20 -3.68 -9.30 21.08
CA SER A 20 -2.25 -9.12 20.81
C SER A 20 -1.84 -9.57 19.40
N VAL A 21 -0.80 -8.93 18.86
CA VAL A 21 -0.20 -9.30 17.56
C VAL A 21 0.28 -10.76 17.57
N ALA A 22 0.81 -11.24 18.70
CA ALA A 22 1.26 -12.62 18.83
C ALA A 22 0.10 -13.63 18.71
N ALA A 23 -1.06 -13.34 19.31
CA ALA A 23 -2.24 -14.18 19.19
C ALA A 23 -2.76 -14.21 17.75
N ALA A 24 -2.86 -13.04 17.11
CA ALA A 24 -3.28 -12.94 15.71
C ALA A 24 -2.35 -13.71 14.76
N LYS A 25 -1.02 -13.59 14.95
CA LYS A 25 -0.04 -14.33 14.16
C LYS A 25 -0.23 -15.84 14.29
N ARG A 26 -0.45 -16.36 15.51
CA ARG A 26 -0.72 -17.79 15.73
C ARG A 26 -2.00 -18.26 15.01
N GLN A 27 -3.06 -17.47 15.06
CA GLN A 27 -4.32 -17.79 14.37
C GLN A 27 -4.13 -17.86 12.85
N VAL A 28 -3.45 -16.88 12.26
CA VAL A 28 -3.17 -16.85 10.82
C VAL A 28 -2.34 -18.07 10.39
N LEU A 29 -1.29 -18.41 11.14
CA LEU A 29 -0.49 -19.60 10.84
C LEU A 29 -1.29 -20.91 11.00
N ALA A 30 -2.16 -21.01 12.02
CA ALA A 30 -3.00 -22.19 12.24
C ALA A 30 -4.04 -22.42 11.14
N LEU A 31 -4.39 -21.37 10.39
CA LEU A 31 -5.26 -21.44 9.20
C LEU A 31 -4.50 -21.84 7.92
N GLY A 32 -3.20 -22.14 8.02
CA GLY A 32 -2.38 -22.59 6.88
C GLY A 32 -1.76 -21.47 6.05
N PHE A 33 -1.83 -20.21 6.50
CA PHE A 33 -1.12 -19.12 5.83
C PHE A 33 0.38 -19.17 6.13
N GLU A 34 1.17 -18.76 5.14
CA GLU A 34 2.62 -18.71 5.24
C GLU A 34 3.16 -17.28 5.24
N ILE A 35 4.38 -17.10 5.75
CA ILE A 35 5.07 -15.81 5.71
C ILE A 35 5.68 -15.64 4.32
N ALA A 36 4.99 -14.88 3.46
CA ALA A 36 5.47 -14.61 2.10
C ALA A 36 6.69 -13.67 2.04
N ALA A 37 6.88 -12.83 3.06
CA ALA A 37 7.99 -11.88 3.14
C ALA A 37 8.41 -11.61 4.60
N PRO A 38 9.70 -11.35 4.87
CA PRO A 38 10.15 -11.02 6.20
C PRO A 38 9.54 -9.70 6.69
N ARG A 39 9.40 -9.56 8.01
CA ARG A 39 9.01 -8.29 8.61
C ARG A 39 10.13 -7.28 8.40
N VAL A 40 9.81 -6.20 7.70
CA VAL A 40 10.72 -5.10 7.41
C VAL A 40 10.11 -3.78 7.87
N PHE A 41 10.98 -2.80 8.12
CA PHE A 41 10.52 -1.44 8.34
C PHE A 41 10.12 -0.81 7.00
N GLU A 42 8.87 -0.38 6.92
CA GLU A 42 8.30 0.33 5.78
C GLU A 42 8.05 1.79 6.20
N ALA A 43 8.67 2.73 5.49
CA ALA A 43 8.39 4.16 5.63
C ALA A 43 7.50 4.63 4.47
N ASN A 44 6.47 5.42 4.77
CA ASN A 44 5.58 5.99 3.77
C ASN A 44 5.60 7.52 3.88
N THR A 45 6.03 8.19 2.82
CA THR A 45 5.91 9.65 2.68
C THR A 45 4.71 9.92 1.77
N LEU A 46 3.70 10.62 2.31
CA LEU A 46 2.49 10.97 1.57
C LEU A 46 2.65 12.38 1.00
N PHE A 47 2.16 12.56 -0.23
CA PHE A 47 2.17 13.83 -0.93
C PHE A 47 0.74 14.32 -1.09
N ASP A 48 0.56 15.63 -0.95
CA ASP A 48 -0.68 16.33 -1.26
C ASP A 48 -0.35 17.78 -1.64
N THR A 49 -1.34 18.54 -2.10
CA THR A 49 -1.22 19.99 -2.24
C THR A 49 -1.49 20.67 -0.89
N PRO A 50 -1.11 21.96 -0.71
CA PRO A 50 -1.45 22.69 0.51
C PRO A 50 -2.95 22.71 0.83
N GLU A 51 -3.80 22.61 -0.19
CA GLU A 51 -5.27 22.58 -0.07
C GLU A 51 -5.84 21.16 0.10
N GLU A 52 -4.99 20.15 0.32
CA GLU A 52 -5.38 18.74 0.51
C GLU A 52 -6.22 18.16 -0.64
N ARG A 53 -5.91 18.54 -1.89
CA ARG A 53 -6.72 18.17 -3.07
C ARG A 53 -6.84 16.65 -3.26
N LEU A 54 -5.77 15.89 -3.05
CA LEU A 54 -5.79 14.43 -3.23
C LEU A 54 -6.63 13.77 -2.13
N ARG A 55 -6.43 14.17 -0.88
CA ARG A 55 -7.23 13.70 0.24
C ARG A 55 -8.72 13.98 0.04
N ASN A 56 -9.07 15.19 -0.39
CA ASN A 56 -10.45 15.60 -0.64
C ASN A 56 -11.08 14.80 -1.79
N ALA A 57 -10.28 14.44 -2.80
CA ALA A 57 -10.69 13.54 -3.88
C ALA A 57 -10.71 12.05 -3.48
N ARG A 58 -10.29 11.69 -2.26
CA ARG A 58 -10.09 10.31 -1.78
C ARG A 58 -9.03 9.53 -2.57
N GLU A 59 -8.07 10.25 -3.14
CA GLU A 59 -6.90 9.72 -3.83
C GLU A 59 -5.70 9.69 -2.87
N LEU A 60 -4.62 8.99 -3.27
CA LEU A 60 -3.39 8.90 -2.49
C LEU A 60 -2.19 8.90 -3.42
N LEU A 61 -1.24 9.79 -3.17
CA LEU A 61 0.11 9.72 -3.74
C LEU A 61 1.12 9.49 -2.62
N ARG A 62 1.96 8.47 -2.76
CA ARG A 62 2.99 8.17 -1.75
C ARG A 62 4.28 7.66 -2.37
N VAL A 63 5.39 7.87 -1.65
CA VAL A 63 6.59 7.07 -1.81
C VAL A 63 6.70 6.12 -0.63
N ARG A 64 6.71 4.82 -0.94
CA ARG A 64 7.00 3.75 0.01
C ARG A 64 8.48 3.39 -0.08
N ARG A 65 9.18 3.41 1.06
CA ARG A 65 10.57 2.97 1.19
C ARG A 65 10.66 1.75 2.08
N VAL A 66 11.31 0.71 1.58
CA VAL A 66 11.71 -0.47 2.35
C VAL A 66 13.21 -0.64 2.14
N GLN A 67 13.98 -0.46 3.21
CA GLN A 67 15.46 -0.42 3.12
C GLN A 67 15.92 0.61 2.06
N LYS A 68 16.58 0.15 0.99
CA LYS A 68 17.05 0.96 -0.14
C LYS A 68 16.05 1.05 -1.30
N ASP A 69 15.02 0.19 -1.30
CA ASP A 69 14.07 0.10 -2.39
C ASP A 69 12.93 1.10 -2.19
N GLY A 70 12.51 1.71 -3.30
CA GLY A 70 11.50 2.75 -3.32
C GLY A 70 10.44 2.49 -4.38
N VAL A 71 9.18 2.70 -4.03
CA VAL A 71 8.05 2.65 -4.97
C VAL A 71 7.22 3.91 -4.81
N LEU A 72 7.04 4.64 -5.90
CA LEU A 72 6.00 5.67 -6.03
C LEU A 72 4.69 4.98 -6.37
N THR A 73 3.66 5.25 -5.57
CA THR A 73 2.34 4.65 -5.73
C THR A 73 1.30 5.76 -5.82
N PHE A 74 0.46 5.70 -6.85
CA PHE A 74 -0.82 6.41 -6.91
C PHE A 74 -1.95 5.42 -6.65
N LYS A 75 -2.87 5.75 -5.75
CA LYS A 75 -4.14 5.03 -5.57
C LYS A 75 -5.29 5.97 -5.89
N GLY A 76 -6.12 5.60 -6.86
CA GLY A 76 -7.27 6.37 -7.29
C GLY A 76 -8.46 6.30 -6.34
N VAL A 77 -9.57 6.91 -6.78
CA VAL A 77 -10.84 6.96 -6.04
C VAL A 77 -11.37 5.52 -5.82
N PRO A 78 -11.87 5.19 -4.61
CA PRO A 78 -12.49 3.89 -4.36
C PRO A 78 -13.71 3.63 -5.27
N LEU A 79 -13.77 2.45 -5.89
CA LEU A 79 -14.90 2.04 -6.73
C LEU A 79 -16.11 1.55 -5.93
N ASN A 80 -15.89 1.04 -4.71
CA ASN A 80 -16.95 0.61 -3.80
C ASN A 80 -16.54 0.81 -2.33
N GLU A 81 -17.52 0.74 -1.42
CA GLU A 81 -17.28 0.95 0.02
C GLU A 81 -17.02 -0.34 0.79
N LYS A 82 -17.48 -1.49 0.29
CA LYS A 82 -17.41 -2.78 0.99
C LYS A 82 -15.98 -3.33 1.03
N HIS A 83 -15.22 -3.11 -0.04
CA HIS A 83 -13.82 -3.49 -0.16
C HIS A 83 -13.01 -2.30 -0.68
N LYS A 84 -11.71 -2.24 -0.40
CA LYS A 84 -10.86 -1.13 -0.86
C LYS A 84 -10.46 -1.27 -2.33
N THR A 85 -11.40 -1.55 -3.22
CA THR A 85 -11.16 -1.67 -4.66
C THR A 85 -10.94 -0.29 -5.26
N ARG A 86 -9.83 -0.09 -5.97
CA ARG A 86 -9.46 1.16 -6.64
C ARG A 86 -8.38 0.90 -7.69
N GLU A 87 -8.20 1.85 -8.60
CA GLU A 87 -7.01 1.88 -9.45
C GLU A 87 -5.75 2.06 -8.61
N GLU A 88 -4.70 1.31 -8.94
CA GLU A 88 -3.37 1.48 -8.38
C GLU A 88 -2.31 1.46 -9.49
N LEU A 89 -1.44 2.47 -9.45
CA LEU A 89 -0.31 2.61 -10.36
C LEU A 89 0.97 2.66 -9.52
N GLU A 90 1.91 1.74 -9.78
CA GLU A 90 3.18 1.66 -9.08
C GLU A 90 4.38 1.80 -10.03
N VAL A 91 5.36 2.60 -9.62
CA VAL A 91 6.62 2.77 -10.35
C VAL A 91 7.79 2.73 -9.38
N LYS A 92 8.80 1.90 -9.68
CA LYS A 92 10.07 1.89 -8.92
C LYS A 92 10.76 3.25 -9.03
N THR A 93 11.29 3.74 -7.92
CA THR A 93 12.09 4.98 -7.86
C THR A 93 13.51 4.66 -7.38
N SER A 94 14.50 5.36 -7.94
CA SER A 94 15.92 5.15 -7.66
C SER A 94 16.45 5.93 -6.45
N ALA A 95 15.71 6.92 -5.93
CA ALA A 95 16.17 7.78 -4.83
C ALA A 95 15.08 8.06 -3.77
N PRO A 96 14.52 7.04 -3.11
CA PRO A 96 13.46 7.20 -2.10
C PRO A 96 13.92 7.83 -0.77
N ALA A 97 15.22 8.07 -0.60
CA ALA A 97 15.79 8.64 0.63
C ALA A 97 15.96 10.17 0.59
N LEU A 98 15.75 10.81 -0.57
CA LEU A 98 15.85 12.25 -0.74
C LEU A 98 14.50 12.98 -0.51
N LEU A 99 13.50 12.26 0.01
CA LEU A 99 12.13 12.70 0.27
C LEU A 99 11.81 12.46 1.75
#